data_AF-A0A8T7IBS3-F1
#
_entry.id   AF-A0A8T7IBS3-F1
#
_cell.length_a   1.000
_cell.length_b   1.000
_cell.length_c   1.000
_cell.angle_alpha   90.00
_cell.angle_beta   90.00
_cell.angle_gamma   90.00
#
_symmetry.space_group_name_H-M   'P 1'
#
loop_
_entity.id
_entity.type
_entity.pdbx_description
1 polymer ?
#
loop_
_entity_poly.entity_id
_entity_poly.type
_entity_poly.pdbx_seq_one_letter_code
_entity_poly.pdbx_strand_id
1 'polypeptide(L)'
;MNRYLTLTLLLMSLNLNAVTVPCFGEKKEKVENLRALAQNALEKTLKVLKDKNREDSVSFGMMDLLGINSSDKVSKAVDLYTSLKDFLALPSFQCTVTSEYENYMDGVVIGYIYPDNDHFFIYLTTEFFELEEEGFQSKLGVLIHEMSHFHITQSANYFLKQDEVYELHEALSLARNDPDNAISSASNIQYFFEALYFELWDNDEYKSAKETL
;
A
#
# COMPACT_ATOMS: atom_id res chain seq x y z
N MET A 1 -10.82 -14.30 -20.65
CA MET A 1 -10.48 -13.39 -21.76
C MET A 1 -10.06 -12.08 -21.12
N ASN A 2 -8.80 -11.71 -21.31
CA ASN A 2 -8.00 -10.86 -20.42
C ASN A 2 -8.34 -9.37 -20.60
N ARG A 3 -9.05 -8.75 -19.64
CA ARG A 3 -9.47 -7.33 -19.72
C ARG A 3 -8.40 -6.32 -19.23
N TYR A 4 -7.36 -6.79 -18.53
CA TYR A 4 -6.34 -5.91 -17.93
C TYR A 4 -5.02 -5.89 -18.71
N LEU A 5 -4.71 -6.94 -19.48
CA LEU A 5 -3.69 -6.83 -20.54
C LEU A 5 -4.08 -5.80 -21.59
N THR A 6 -5.39 -5.53 -21.73
CA THR A 6 -5.87 -4.39 -22.48
C THR A 6 -5.48 -3.10 -21.77
N LEU A 7 -5.71 -2.86 -20.49
CA LEU A 7 -5.54 -1.52 -19.90
C LEU A 7 -4.11 -0.94 -19.97
N THR A 8 -3.07 -1.72 -19.66
CA THR A 8 -1.67 -1.25 -19.75
C THR A 8 -1.23 -1.02 -21.19
N LEU A 9 -1.70 -1.86 -22.13
CA LEU A 9 -1.50 -1.63 -23.57
C LEU A 9 -2.41 -0.54 -24.11
N LEU A 10 -3.59 -0.31 -23.53
CA LEU A 10 -4.64 0.62 -23.98
C LEU A 10 -4.24 2.04 -23.60
N LEU A 11 -3.65 2.25 -22.43
CA LEU A 11 -3.04 3.52 -22.03
C LEU A 11 -1.81 3.89 -22.87
N MET A 12 -1.07 2.91 -23.40
CA MET A 12 0.08 3.14 -24.29
C MET A 12 -0.31 3.21 -25.79
N SER A 13 -1.40 2.57 -26.21
CA SER A 13 -1.82 2.47 -27.63
C SER A 13 -2.95 3.42 -28.02
N LEU A 14 -3.71 3.91 -27.04
CA LEU A 14 -4.57 5.05 -27.24
C LEU A 14 -3.72 6.30 -27.00
N ASN A 15 -3.61 7.17 -28.01
CA ASN A 15 -3.17 8.56 -27.88
C ASN A 15 -4.17 9.38 -27.03
N LEU A 16 -4.54 8.84 -25.89
CA LEU A 16 -5.47 9.39 -24.94
C LEU A 16 -4.60 10.02 -23.88
N ASN A 17 -4.47 11.34 -23.96
CA ASN A 17 -3.90 12.12 -22.87
C ASN A 17 -4.78 11.86 -21.65
N ALA A 18 -4.40 10.92 -20.78
CA ALA A 18 -4.90 10.91 -19.42
C ALA A 18 -4.58 12.31 -18.89
N VAL A 19 -5.62 13.14 -18.76
CA VAL A 19 -5.44 14.51 -18.26
C VAL A 19 -5.09 14.32 -16.79
N THR A 20 -3.80 14.30 -16.49
CA THR A 20 -3.29 14.29 -15.13
C THR A 20 -3.69 15.62 -14.52
N VAL A 21 -4.70 15.63 -13.64
CA VAL A 21 -5.11 16.84 -12.94
C VAL A 21 -4.40 16.87 -11.59
N PRO A 22 -3.45 17.80 -11.37
CA PRO A 22 -2.83 17.95 -10.06
C PRO A 22 -3.89 18.19 -8.99
N CYS A 23 -3.60 17.79 -7.77
CA CYS A 23 -4.42 18.15 -6.63
C CYS A 23 -4.43 19.68 -6.42
N PHE A 24 -5.61 20.26 -6.21
CA PHE A 24 -5.81 21.67 -5.87
C PHE A 24 -6.74 21.85 -4.67
N GLY A 25 -6.68 23.02 -4.03
CA GLY A 25 -7.57 23.40 -2.92
C GLY A 25 -7.53 22.40 -1.76
N GLU A 26 -8.71 22.09 -1.22
CA GLU A 26 -8.89 21.17 -0.08
C GLU A 26 -8.33 19.77 -0.36
N LYS A 27 -8.47 19.25 -1.58
CA LYS A 27 -7.91 17.94 -1.94
C LYS A 27 -6.39 17.93 -1.84
N LYS A 28 -5.73 19.01 -2.26
CA LYS A 28 -4.26 19.15 -2.11
C LYS A 28 -3.85 19.18 -0.65
N GLU A 29 -4.54 19.99 0.16
CA GLU A 29 -4.25 20.11 1.59
C GLU A 29 -4.41 18.76 2.31
N LYS A 30 -5.51 18.05 2.07
CA LYS A 30 -5.76 16.71 2.65
C LYS A 30 -4.64 15.73 2.33
N VAL A 31 -4.20 15.69 1.08
CA VAL A 31 -3.19 14.72 0.64
C VAL A 31 -1.79 15.07 1.16
N GLU A 32 -1.45 16.36 1.26
CA GLU A 32 -0.19 16.79 1.88
C GLU A 32 -0.18 16.54 3.39
N ASN A 33 -1.31 16.75 4.08
CA ASN A 33 -1.46 16.39 5.49
C ASN A 33 -1.34 14.87 5.70
N LEU A 34 -1.96 14.08 4.82
CA LEU A 34 -1.86 12.63 4.84
C LEU A 34 -0.42 12.15 4.60
N ARG A 35 0.33 12.79 3.69
CA ARG A 35 1.76 12.51 3.49
C ARG A 35 2.54 12.78 4.77
N ALA A 36 2.30 13.90 5.46
CA ALA A 36 2.97 14.20 6.72
C ALA A 36 2.62 13.19 7.82
N LEU A 37 1.36 12.73 7.88
CA LEU A 37 0.92 11.68 8.78
C LEU A 37 1.63 10.35 8.48
N ALA A 38 1.72 9.96 7.21
CA ALA A 38 2.44 8.76 6.76
C ALA A 38 3.91 8.77 7.17
N GLN A 39 4.57 9.93 7.08
CA GLN A 39 5.97 10.07 7.48
C GLN A 39 6.15 9.71 8.97
N ASN A 40 5.31 10.30 9.83
CA ASN A 40 5.33 10.02 11.26
C ASN A 40 4.95 8.57 11.58
N ALA A 41 4.00 8.01 10.83
CA ALA A 41 3.53 6.65 11.05
C ALA A 41 4.61 5.62 10.70
N LEU A 42 5.26 5.77 9.53
CA LEU A 42 6.38 4.93 9.10
C LEU A 42 7.56 5.02 10.07
N GLU A 43 7.82 6.19 10.66
CA GLU A 43 8.83 6.34 11.71
C GLU A 43 8.52 5.52 12.97
N LYS A 44 7.26 5.50 13.41
CA LYS A 44 6.84 4.66 14.54
C LYS A 44 6.94 3.17 14.20
N THR A 45 6.49 2.77 13.02
CA THR A 45 6.62 1.39 12.52
C THR A 45 8.07 0.93 12.50
N LEU A 46 8.98 1.75 11.96
CA LEU A 46 10.41 1.47 11.94
C LEU A 46 11.02 1.37 13.33
N LYS A 47 10.57 2.21 14.27
CA LYS A 47 11.03 2.15 15.66
C LYS A 47 10.69 0.79 16.29
N VAL A 48 9.48 0.29 16.08
CA VAL A 48 9.06 -1.03 16.59
C VAL A 48 9.85 -2.15 15.92
N LEU A 49 9.95 -2.15 14.58
CA LEU A 49 10.68 -3.19 13.84
C LEU A 49 12.16 -3.28 14.23
N LYS A 50 12.80 -2.14 14.53
CA LYS A 50 14.21 -2.06 14.95
C LYS A 50 14.42 -2.42 16.43
N ASP A 51 13.35 -2.52 17.23
CA ASP A 51 13.47 -2.86 18.64
C ASP A 51 13.90 -4.32 18.82
N LYS A 52 14.92 -4.53 19.65
CA LYS A 52 15.39 -5.87 20.02
C LYS A 52 14.36 -6.59 20.88
N ASN A 53 13.53 -5.86 21.61
CA ASN A 53 12.44 -6.36 22.45
C ASN A 53 11.07 -6.22 21.78
N ARG A 54 11.02 -6.11 20.44
CA ARG A 54 9.75 -5.93 19.69
C ARG A 54 8.68 -6.96 19.98
N GLU A 55 9.04 -8.17 20.42
CA GLU A 55 8.09 -9.21 20.84
C GLU A 55 7.23 -8.78 22.03
N ASP A 56 7.67 -7.81 22.84
CA ASP A 56 6.89 -7.22 23.92
C ASP A 56 5.89 -6.16 23.41
N SER A 57 6.13 -5.62 22.21
CA SER A 57 5.38 -4.49 21.63
C SER A 57 4.47 -4.88 20.47
N VAL A 58 4.53 -6.13 20.02
CA VAL A 58 3.79 -6.62 18.85
C VAL A 58 3.07 -7.90 19.24
N SER A 59 1.75 -7.90 19.06
CA SER A 59 0.93 -9.08 19.35
C SER A 59 1.42 -10.30 18.58
N PHE A 60 1.43 -11.45 19.28
CA PHE A 60 1.80 -12.74 18.71
C PHE A 60 0.93 -13.02 17.47
N GLY A 61 1.56 -13.18 16.32
CA GLY A 61 0.93 -13.39 15.01
C GLY A 61 0.85 -12.16 14.10
N MET A 62 0.96 -10.92 14.61
CA MET A 62 0.95 -9.73 13.73
C MET A 62 2.14 -9.74 12.76
N MET A 63 3.31 -10.20 13.22
CA MET A 63 4.51 -10.38 12.40
C MET A 63 4.32 -11.39 11.25
N ASP A 64 3.35 -12.30 11.38
CA ASP A 64 3.06 -13.30 10.34
C ASP A 64 2.49 -12.63 9.10
N LEU A 65 1.80 -11.47 9.22
CA LEU A 65 1.33 -10.70 8.06
C LEU A 65 2.45 -10.41 7.06
N LEU A 66 3.70 -10.25 7.51
CA LEU A 66 4.86 -10.06 6.63
C LEU A 66 5.72 -11.32 6.48
N GLY A 67 5.26 -12.46 6.98
CA GLY A 67 6.04 -13.70 7.00
C GLY A 67 7.34 -13.58 7.81
N ILE A 68 7.35 -12.74 8.85
CA ILE A 68 8.56 -12.50 9.66
C ILE A 68 8.74 -13.64 10.67
N ASN A 69 9.59 -14.59 10.32
CA ASN A 69 9.92 -15.77 11.13
C ASN A 69 11.42 -15.89 11.47
N SER A 70 12.21 -14.87 11.15
CA SER A 70 13.67 -14.85 11.32
C SER A 70 14.22 -13.42 11.41
N SER A 71 15.44 -13.25 11.92
CA SER A 71 16.12 -11.95 11.96
C SER A 71 16.39 -11.36 10.57
N ASP A 72 16.61 -12.22 9.58
CA ASP A 72 16.81 -11.79 8.19
C ASP A 72 15.52 -11.19 7.63
N LYS A 73 14.37 -11.76 7.97
CA LYS A 73 13.04 -11.21 7.61
C LYS A 73 12.74 -9.89 8.33
N VAL A 74 13.15 -9.75 9.59
CA VAL A 74 13.08 -8.46 10.30
C VAL A 74 13.90 -7.41 9.56
N SER A 75 15.12 -7.76 9.14
CA SER A 75 16.01 -6.84 8.40
C SER A 75 15.37 -6.43 7.06
N LYS A 76 14.79 -7.38 6.32
CA LYS A 76 14.04 -7.10 5.09
C LYS A 76 12.85 -6.16 5.33
N ALA A 77 12.08 -6.37 6.40
CA ALA A 77 10.97 -5.50 6.75
C ALA A 77 11.46 -4.08 7.11
N VAL A 78 12.57 -3.97 7.83
CA VAL A 78 13.21 -2.69 8.14
C VAL A 78 13.65 -1.96 6.86
N ASP A 79 14.28 -2.66 5.91
CA ASP A 79 14.72 -2.07 4.64
C ASP A 79 13.51 -1.61 3.80
N LEU A 80 12.45 -2.41 3.76
CA LEU A 80 11.18 -2.08 3.13
C LEU A 80 10.58 -0.79 3.70
N TYR A 81 10.31 -0.74 5.00
CA TYR A 81 9.67 0.44 5.61
C TYR A 81 10.58 1.67 5.60
N THR A 82 11.91 1.48 5.54
CA THR A 82 12.85 2.59 5.32
C THR A 82 12.69 3.13 3.90
N SER A 83 12.62 2.24 2.91
CA SER A 83 12.44 2.63 1.51
C SER A 83 11.09 3.31 1.26
N LEU A 84 9.99 2.82 1.88
CA LEU A 84 8.68 3.48 1.85
C LEU A 84 8.75 4.91 2.40
N LYS A 85 9.42 5.07 3.54
CA LYS A 85 9.59 6.39 4.19
C LYS A 85 10.39 7.34 3.32
N ASP A 86 11.49 6.89 2.74
CA ASP A 86 12.35 7.72 1.90
C ASP A 86 11.65 8.08 0.57
N PHE A 87 10.83 7.15 0.04
CA PHE A 87 10.06 7.35 -1.19
C PHE A 87 8.88 8.32 -1.02
N LEU A 88 8.27 8.40 0.16
CA LEU A 88 7.06 9.18 0.45
C LEU A 88 7.09 10.66 -0.01
N ALA A 89 8.28 11.27 -0.08
CA ALA A 89 8.47 12.65 -0.53
C ALA A 89 8.55 12.83 -2.06
N LEU A 90 8.70 11.74 -2.83
CA LEU A 90 9.01 11.80 -4.26
C LEU A 90 7.76 11.85 -5.16
N PRO A 91 6.68 11.07 -4.93
CA PRO A 91 5.51 11.08 -5.80
C PRO A 91 4.75 12.40 -5.80
N SER A 92 4.32 12.84 -6.97
CA SER A 92 3.29 13.87 -7.13
C SER A 92 1.90 13.25 -7.16
N PHE A 93 0.96 13.82 -6.43
CA PHE A 93 -0.43 13.35 -6.41
C PHE A 93 -1.27 13.98 -7.52
N GLN A 94 -2.03 13.12 -8.21
CA GLN A 94 -3.02 13.50 -9.22
C GLN A 94 -4.41 13.19 -8.68
N CYS A 95 -5.30 14.18 -8.61
CA CYS A 95 -6.57 14.08 -7.86
C CYS A 95 -7.82 13.87 -8.73
N THR A 96 -7.67 13.70 -10.03
CA THR A 96 -8.76 13.30 -10.94
C THR A 96 -8.17 12.76 -12.24
N VAL A 97 -8.72 11.63 -12.68
CA VAL A 97 -8.85 11.25 -14.08
C VAL A 97 -10.32 11.46 -14.45
N THR A 98 -10.64 11.98 -15.63
CA THR A 98 -12.04 12.24 -16.04
C THR A 98 -12.89 10.98 -15.86
N SER A 99 -14.21 11.11 -15.64
CA SER A 99 -15.15 10.01 -15.37
C SER A 99 -15.12 8.86 -16.39
N GLU A 100 -14.54 9.08 -17.57
CA GLU A 100 -14.31 8.05 -18.58
C GLU A 100 -13.22 7.04 -18.15
N TYR A 101 -12.21 7.47 -17.38
CA TYR A 101 -11.14 6.64 -16.84
C TYR A 101 -11.48 5.96 -15.51
N GLU A 102 -12.35 6.54 -14.67
CA GLU A 102 -12.77 5.89 -13.41
C GLU A 102 -13.38 4.50 -13.68
N ASN A 103 -14.06 4.30 -14.81
CA ASN A 103 -14.60 2.99 -15.20
C ASN A 103 -13.54 1.96 -15.65
N TYR A 104 -12.31 2.41 -15.89
CA TYR A 104 -11.18 1.58 -16.33
C TYR A 104 -10.17 1.34 -15.20
N MET A 105 -10.20 2.18 -14.16
CA MET A 105 -9.36 2.10 -12.97
C MET A 105 -10.12 1.28 -11.94
N ASP A 106 -9.82 -0.02 -11.85
CA ASP A 106 -10.30 -0.87 -10.76
C ASP A 106 -9.41 -0.58 -9.53
N GLY A 107 -9.95 0.05 -8.48
CA GLY A 107 -9.21 0.36 -7.26
C GLY A 107 -9.34 1.78 -6.72
N VAL A 108 -9.09 1.93 -5.41
CA VAL A 108 -9.25 3.19 -4.66
C VAL A 108 -8.14 4.20 -4.99
N VAL A 109 -6.93 3.72 -5.30
CA VAL A 109 -5.79 4.52 -5.74
C VAL A 109 -5.00 3.68 -6.73
N ILE A 110 -4.32 4.31 -7.68
CA ILE A 110 -3.38 3.62 -8.58
C ILE A 110 -2.05 4.37 -8.62
N GLY A 111 -0.97 3.69 -8.21
CA GLY A 111 0.41 4.12 -8.42
C GLY A 111 0.91 3.77 -9.83
N TYR A 112 1.54 4.72 -10.54
CA TYR A 112 2.16 4.45 -11.84
C TYR A 112 3.54 5.10 -11.95
N ILE A 113 4.46 4.35 -12.58
CA ILE A 113 5.77 4.84 -13.00
C ILE A 113 5.73 4.94 -14.53
N TYR A 114 6.00 6.13 -15.08
CA TYR A 114 6.28 6.23 -16.51
C TYR A 114 7.70 5.68 -16.75
N PRO A 115 7.87 4.63 -17.58
CA PRO A 115 9.17 4.01 -17.80
C PRO A 115 10.27 4.98 -18.27
N ASP A 116 9.87 6.09 -18.89
CA ASP A 116 10.77 7.07 -19.49
C ASP A 116 10.90 8.38 -18.71
N ASN A 117 10.20 8.54 -17.56
CA ASN A 117 10.25 9.77 -16.77
C ASN A 117 10.72 9.49 -15.33
N ASP A 118 11.65 10.30 -14.83
CA ASP A 118 12.08 10.36 -13.42
C ASP A 118 10.96 10.87 -12.46
N HIS A 119 9.70 10.76 -12.86
CA HIS A 119 8.55 11.32 -12.16
C HIS A 119 7.62 10.21 -11.68
N PHE A 120 7.36 10.19 -10.38
CA PHE A 120 6.45 9.24 -9.74
C PHE A 120 5.08 9.89 -9.57
N PHE A 121 4.02 9.20 -9.98
CA PHE A 121 2.65 9.69 -9.84
C PHE A 121 1.79 8.70 -9.07
N ILE A 122 1.01 9.23 -8.12
CA ILE A 122 -0.06 8.50 -7.45
C ILE A 122 -1.38 9.14 -7.87
N TYR A 123 -2.26 8.36 -8.48
CA TYR A 123 -3.56 8.78 -8.97
C TYR A 123 -4.62 8.43 -7.94
N LEU A 124 -5.22 9.45 -7.35
CA LEU A 124 -6.25 9.34 -6.33
C LEU A 124 -7.63 9.43 -6.98
N THR A 125 -8.45 8.38 -6.81
CA THR A 125 -9.83 8.37 -7.31
C THR A 125 -10.76 9.16 -6.39
N THR A 126 -12.03 9.30 -6.78
CA THR A 126 -13.04 9.88 -5.89
C THR A 126 -13.25 9.04 -4.62
N GLU A 127 -13.25 7.72 -4.75
CA GLU A 127 -13.41 6.75 -3.64
C GLU A 127 -12.33 6.92 -2.57
N PHE A 128 -11.09 7.25 -2.96
CA PHE A 128 -10.02 7.52 -2.00
C PHE A 128 -10.39 8.64 -1.03
N PHE A 129 -11.10 9.67 -1.50
CA PHE A 129 -11.49 10.78 -0.65
C PHE A 129 -12.64 10.44 0.32
N GLU A 130 -13.34 9.34 0.08
CA GLU A 130 -14.46 8.84 0.89
C GLU A 130 -14.01 7.89 2.01
N LEU A 131 -12.80 7.30 1.89
CA LEU A 131 -12.21 6.48 2.95
C LEU A 131 -11.98 7.28 4.26
N GLU A 132 -12.02 6.59 5.39
CA GLU A 132 -11.56 7.15 6.66
C GLU A 132 -10.05 7.47 6.61
N GLU A 133 -9.60 8.49 7.33
CA GLU A 133 -8.19 8.92 7.29
C GLU A 133 -7.25 7.87 7.89
N GLU A 134 -7.70 7.21 8.96
CA GLU A 134 -6.96 6.26 9.79
C GLU A 134 -7.82 5.00 10.08
N GLY A 135 -7.18 3.90 10.49
CA GLY A 135 -7.86 2.63 10.79
C GLY A 135 -7.76 1.60 9.67
N PHE A 136 -8.69 0.63 9.69
CA PHE A 136 -8.76 -0.48 8.73
C PHE A 136 -9.12 0.03 7.34
N GLN A 137 -8.36 -0.38 6.32
CA GLN A 137 -8.54 0.05 4.92
C GLN A 137 -8.64 1.58 4.78
N SER A 138 -7.82 2.30 5.53
CA SER A 138 -7.84 3.76 5.60
C SER A 138 -7.09 4.42 4.44
N LYS A 139 -7.32 5.72 4.22
CA LYS A 139 -6.50 6.55 3.30
C LYS A 139 -5.01 6.38 3.58
N LEU A 140 -4.62 6.36 4.86
CA LEU A 140 -3.23 6.21 5.25
C LEU A 140 -2.69 4.83 4.85
N GLY A 141 -3.43 3.76 5.15
CA GLY A 141 -3.05 2.40 4.77
C GLY A 141 -2.98 2.21 3.26
N VAL A 142 -3.98 2.70 2.52
CA VAL A 142 -4.01 2.67 1.05
C VAL A 142 -2.84 3.46 0.46
N LEU A 143 -2.45 4.59 1.06
CA LEU A 143 -1.27 5.32 0.59
C LEU A 143 0.01 4.47 0.73
N ILE A 144 0.18 3.76 1.85
CA ILE A 144 1.32 2.86 2.06
C ILE A 144 1.28 1.67 1.09
N HIS A 145 0.10 1.09 0.86
CA HIS A 145 -0.13 0.03 -0.14
C HIS A 145 0.43 0.46 -1.50
N GLU A 146 -0.01 1.60 -1.99
CA GLU A 146 0.32 2.05 -3.35
C GLU A 146 1.77 2.46 -3.50
N MET A 147 2.37 3.03 -2.45
CA MET A 147 3.80 3.30 -2.44
C MET A 147 4.62 2.02 -2.54
N SER A 148 4.13 0.92 -1.96
CA SER A 148 4.83 -0.36 -1.97
C SER A 148 4.87 -1.05 -3.33
N HIS A 149 4.06 -0.61 -4.31
CA HIS A 149 4.10 -1.07 -5.70
C HIS A 149 5.30 -0.52 -6.48
N PHE A 150 5.91 0.58 -6.02
CA PHE A 150 7.01 1.20 -6.74
C PHE A 150 8.28 0.38 -6.54
N HIS A 151 8.89 -0.09 -7.64
CA HIS A 151 10.14 -0.88 -7.64
C HIS A 151 11.28 -0.27 -6.81
N ILE A 152 11.32 1.05 -6.66
CA ILE A 152 12.31 1.78 -5.85
C ILE A 152 12.17 1.44 -4.37
N THR A 153 10.98 1.06 -3.90
CA THR A 153 10.75 0.64 -2.52
C THR A 153 11.26 -0.77 -2.21
N GLN A 154 11.84 -1.46 -3.20
CA GLN A 154 12.28 -2.86 -3.13
C GLN A 154 11.17 -3.84 -2.70
N SER A 155 9.91 -3.39 -2.70
CA SER A 155 8.70 -4.17 -2.47
C SER A 155 7.91 -4.34 -3.76
N ALA A 156 7.06 -5.36 -3.73
CA ALA A 156 6.17 -5.83 -4.78
C ALA A 156 6.88 -6.20 -6.07
N ASN A 157 6.97 -7.51 -6.31
CA ASN A 157 7.06 -7.98 -7.67
C ASN A 157 5.86 -7.42 -8.42
N TYR A 158 6.09 -6.55 -9.40
CA TYR A 158 5.11 -6.13 -10.41
C TYR A 158 4.41 -7.31 -11.12
N PHE A 159 4.94 -8.53 -10.91
CA PHE A 159 4.48 -9.81 -11.45
C PHE A 159 3.88 -10.79 -10.42
N LEU A 160 3.90 -10.49 -9.11
CA LEU A 160 2.87 -11.05 -8.23
C LEU A 160 1.61 -10.29 -8.64
N LYS A 161 0.72 -10.96 -9.39
CA LYS A 161 -0.51 -10.43 -9.95
C LYS A 161 -1.00 -9.19 -9.20
N GLN A 162 -1.15 -8.09 -9.94
CA GLN A 162 -2.11 -7.06 -9.62
C GLN A 162 -3.37 -7.74 -9.07
N ASP A 163 -3.66 -7.49 -7.79
CA ASP A 163 -4.95 -7.72 -7.15
C ASP A 163 -5.48 -9.16 -7.08
N GLU A 164 -4.76 -10.07 -6.41
CA GLU A 164 -5.36 -11.34 -5.91
C GLU A 164 -5.54 -11.39 -4.40
N VAL A 165 -5.17 -10.33 -3.68
CA VAL A 165 -5.21 -10.28 -2.22
C VAL A 165 -5.67 -8.89 -1.80
N TYR A 166 -6.94 -8.53 -2.03
CA TYR A 166 -7.46 -7.24 -1.54
C TYR A 166 -7.96 -7.33 -0.11
N GLU A 167 -8.27 -8.55 0.33
CA GLU A 167 -8.90 -8.78 1.62
C GLU A 167 -7.91 -9.28 2.66
N LEU A 168 -8.14 -8.88 3.91
CA LEU A 168 -7.30 -9.26 5.05
C LEU A 168 -7.18 -10.79 5.19
N HIS A 169 -8.23 -11.55 4.88
CA HIS A 169 -8.22 -13.00 4.95
C HIS A 169 -7.26 -13.63 3.92
N GLU A 170 -7.20 -13.07 2.71
CA GLU A 170 -6.27 -13.50 1.66
C GLU A 170 -4.83 -13.15 2.04
N ALA A 171 -4.62 -11.98 2.66
CA ALA A 171 -3.30 -11.55 3.12
C ALA A 171 -2.77 -12.48 4.22
N LEU A 172 -3.62 -12.84 5.18
CA LEU A 172 -3.29 -13.82 6.21
C LEU A 172 -3.06 -15.22 5.63
N SER A 173 -3.84 -15.63 4.63
CA SER A 173 -3.66 -16.89 3.92
C SER A 173 -2.32 -16.93 3.17
N LEU A 174 -1.96 -15.85 2.47
CA LEU A 174 -0.67 -15.70 1.80
C LEU A 174 0.49 -15.76 2.80
N ALA A 175 0.40 -15.02 3.89
CA ALA A 175 1.35 -15.06 5.01
C ALA A 175 1.61 -16.48 5.53
N ARG A 176 0.54 -17.26 5.69
CA ARG A 176 0.60 -18.63 6.18
C ARG A 176 1.18 -19.62 5.16
N ASN A 177 0.79 -19.48 3.90
CA ASN A 177 1.12 -20.46 2.85
C ASN A 177 2.43 -20.13 2.12
N ASP A 178 2.79 -18.85 2.04
CA ASP A 178 3.97 -18.33 1.35
C ASP A 178 4.51 -17.06 2.03
N PRO A 179 5.18 -17.20 3.18
CA PRO A 179 5.76 -16.07 3.92
C PRO A 179 6.89 -15.36 3.16
N ASP A 180 7.43 -15.98 2.10
CA ASP A 180 8.41 -15.34 1.23
C ASP A 180 7.78 -14.33 0.29
N ASN A 181 6.58 -14.59 -0.19
CA ASN A 181 5.82 -13.62 -0.99
C ASN A 181 5.05 -12.60 -0.14
N ALA A 182 4.65 -12.96 1.09
CA ALA A 182 3.90 -12.05 1.96
C ALA A 182 4.62 -10.71 2.25
N ILE A 183 5.93 -10.73 2.47
CA ILE A 183 6.73 -9.50 2.70
C ILE A 183 6.81 -8.58 1.47
N SER A 184 6.42 -9.08 0.31
CA SER A 184 6.40 -8.35 -0.96
C SER A 184 4.97 -8.13 -1.47
N SER A 185 3.95 -8.40 -0.67
CA SER A 185 2.55 -8.13 -1.03
C SER A 185 2.11 -6.78 -0.48
N ALA A 186 1.65 -5.89 -1.35
CA ALA A 186 1.22 -4.55 -0.98
C ALA A 186 0.13 -4.55 0.10
N SER A 187 -0.81 -5.49 0.03
CA SER A 187 -1.87 -5.66 1.04
C SER A 187 -1.33 -6.17 2.37
N ASN A 188 -0.39 -7.12 2.36
CA ASN A 188 0.26 -7.57 3.58
C ASN A 188 1.04 -6.44 4.26
N ILE A 189 1.67 -5.58 3.47
CA ILE A 189 2.38 -4.38 3.93
C ILE A 189 1.41 -3.35 4.53
N GLN A 190 0.27 -3.11 3.87
CA GLN A 190 -0.80 -2.26 4.39
C GLN A 190 -1.35 -2.82 5.70
N TYR A 191 -1.77 -4.08 5.74
CA TYR A 191 -2.42 -4.65 6.92
C TYR A 191 -1.45 -4.79 8.10
N PHE A 192 -0.18 -5.12 7.86
CA PHE A 192 0.81 -5.06 8.93
C PHE A 192 0.95 -3.64 9.48
N PHE A 193 1.04 -2.64 8.59
CA PHE A 193 1.13 -1.24 8.97
C PHE A 193 -0.10 -0.80 9.78
N GLU A 194 -1.31 -1.08 9.30
CA GLU A 194 -2.56 -0.72 9.97
C GLU A 194 -2.71 -1.44 11.31
N ALA A 195 -2.44 -2.75 11.36
CA ALA A 195 -2.49 -3.53 12.59
C ALA A 195 -1.54 -2.99 13.65
N LEU A 196 -0.32 -2.60 13.24
CA LEU A 196 0.69 -2.10 14.16
C LEU A 196 0.42 -0.66 14.59
N TYR A 197 0.18 0.24 13.63
CA TYR A 197 0.12 1.68 13.89
C TYR A 197 -1.19 2.09 14.56
N PHE A 198 -2.29 1.42 14.22
CA PHE A 198 -3.63 1.68 14.77
C PHE A 198 -4.07 0.65 15.82
N GLU A 199 -3.18 -0.26 16.23
CA GLU A 199 -3.43 -1.30 17.25
C GLU A 199 -4.66 -2.19 16.92
N LEU A 200 -4.86 -2.49 15.64
CA LEU A 200 -6.08 -3.18 15.15
C LEU A 200 -6.05 -4.70 15.28
N TRP A 201 -4.92 -5.30 15.68
CA TRP A 201 -4.77 -6.77 15.67
C TRP A 201 -5.87 -7.52 16.43
N ASP A 202 -6.44 -6.90 17.47
CA ASP A 202 -7.48 -7.47 18.31
C ASP A 202 -8.87 -6.82 18.11
N ASN A 203 -9.05 -6.03 17.05
CA ASN A 203 -10.36 -5.52 16.66
C ASN A 203 -11.22 -6.61 15.98
N ASP A 204 -12.47 -6.28 15.67
CA ASP A 204 -13.43 -7.25 15.13
C ASP A 204 -13.09 -7.68 13.70
N GLU A 205 -12.58 -6.77 12.87
CA GLU A 205 -12.16 -7.07 11.49
C GLU A 205 -11.02 -8.10 11.46
N TYR A 206 -9.96 -7.90 12.26
CA TYR A 206 -8.83 -8.82 12.34
C TYR A 206 -9.21 -10.13 13.01
N LYS A 207 -10.06 -10.11 14.05
CA LYS A 207 -10.57 -11.33 14.67
C LYS A 207 -11.37 -12.16 13.68
N SER A 208 -12.32 -11.56 12.97
CA SER A 208 -13.15 -12.26 12.00
C SER A 208 -12.33 -12.85 10.86
N ALA A 209 -11.34 -12.11 10.32
CA ALA A 209 -10.46 -12.63 9.29
C ALA A 209 -9.55 -13.78 9.76
N LYS A 210 -9.17 -13.81 11.05
CA LYS A 210 -8.39 -14.92 11.63
C LYS A 210 -9.21 -16.20 11.80
N GLU A 211 -10.52 -16.09 12.01
CA GLU A 211 -11.42 -17.25 12.20
C GLU A 211 -11.71 -18.01 10.91
N THR A 212 -11.45 -17.41 9.75
CA THR A 212 -11.73 -18.01 8.42
C THR A 212 -10.53 -18.74 7.79
N LEU A 213 -9.38 -18.77 8.48
CA LEU A 213 -8.12 -19.43 8.05
C LEU A 213 -8.00 -20.88 8.55
#